data_AF-A0A970DFU4-F1
#
_entry.id   AF-A0A970DFU4-F1
#
_cell.length_a   1.000
_cell.length_b   1.000
_cell.length_c   1.000
_cell.angle_alpha   90.00
_cell.angle_beta   90.00
_cell.angle_gamma   90.00
#
_symmetry.space_group_name_H-M   'P 1'
#
loop_
_entity.id
_entity.type
_entity.pdbx_description
1 polymer ?
#
loop_
_entity_poly.entity_id
_entity_poly.type
_entity_poly.pdbx_seq_one_letter_code
_entity_poly.pdbx_strand_id
1 'polypeptide(L)'
;MKRFVVVVTSLFIIFVFIALNYLLWDRESLVSMGENSQASIEALGRINMALNEDKSRLEKQIEELNNQIKTGNEKIEELEIQIESLQNELNDKLRFITVLKSQINQTPIQNATMEWIHNVAEKDYPVAFLKSESNCRFWDKAWSLKMFSDFFDGNVASIEPVYEGEEQKQPVIEINPSDTPDWEMQVLVRVNVELTENANQEYLKQGQNVLRFLYTYNTRVDQWLITSVSTVETEPDETETNGAEETETEGTQPSAGQ
;
A
#
# COMPACT_ATOMS: atom_id res chain seq x y z
N MET A 1 15.60 83.63 91.85
CA MET A 1 16.14 82.26 91.97
C MET A 1 15.08 81.16 91.86
N LYS A 2 13.97 81.17 92.64
CA LYS A 2 12.93 80.11 92.58
C LYS A 2 12.29 79.88 91.20
N ARG A 3 12.05 80.94 90.41
CA ARG A 3 11.46 80.83 89.06
C ARG A 3 12.41 80.20 88.02
N PHE A 4 13.72 80.39 88.17
CA PHE A 4 14.73 79.82 87.27
C PHE A 4 14.91 78.33 87.52
N VAL A 5 14.90 77.91 88.79
CA VAL A 5 14.95 76.49 89.17
C VAL A 5 13.77 75.73 88.56
N VAL A 6 12.56 76.29 88.62
CA VAL A 6 11.35 75.65 88.02
C VAL A 6 11.48 75.49 86.50
N VAL A 7 11.99 76.49 85.79
CA VAL A 7 12.18 76.42 84.33
C VAL A 7 13.23 75.37 83.97
N VAL A 8 14.36 75.33 84.67
CA VAL A 8 15.42 74.35 84.43
C VAL A 8 14.96 72.93 84.76
N THR A 9 14.22 72.72 85.85
CA THR A 9 13.65 71.41 86.18
C THR A 9 12.60 70.97 85.16
N SER A 10 11.78 71.88 84.64
CA SER A 10 10.81 71.57 83.59
C SER A 10 11.49 71.16 82.29
N LEU A 11 12.54 71.88 81.88
CA LEU A 11 13.32 71.56 80.68
C LEU A 11 14.05 70.21 80.82
N PHE A 12 14.57 69.91 82.02
CA PHE A 12 15.19 68.62 82.31
C PHE A 12 14.18 67.47 82.25
N ILE A 13 12.98 67.66 82.81
CA ILE A 13 11.90 66.67 82.72
C ILE A 13 11.52 66.42 81.26
N ILE A 14 11.35 67.47 80.44
CA ILE A 14 11.05 67.33 79.00
C ILE A 14 12.16 66.56 78.27
N PHE A 15 13.43 66.89 78.55
CA PHE A 15 14.57 66.20 77.95
C PHE A 15 14.59 64.70 78.31
N VAL A 16 14.31 64.37 79.57
CA VAL A 16 14.18 62.97 80.01
C VAL A 16 13.03 62.28 79.28
N PHE A 17 11.87 62.92 79.13
CA PHE A 17 10.75 62.35 78.37
C PHE A 17 11.09 62.09 76.90
N ILE A 18 11.80 63.00 76.24
CA ILE A 18 12.24 62.83 74.85
C ILE A 18 13.23 61.65 74.72
N ALA A 19 14.24 61.60 75.60
CA ALA A 19 15.24 60.53 75.59
C ALA A 19 14.61 59.15 75.87
N LEU A 20 13.66 59.07 76.81
CA LEU A 20 12.99 57.83 77.18
C LEU A 20 12.05 57.36 76.07
N ASN A 21 11.36 58.28 75.39
CA ASN A 21 10.54 57.95 74.22
C ASN A 21 11.42 57.47 73.03
N TYR A 22 12.56 58.10 72.80
CA TYR A 22 13.51 57.67 71.76
C TYR A 22 14.07 56.27 72.02
N LEU A 23 14.45 55.96 73.27
CA LEU A 23 14.91 54.62 73.65
C LEU A 23 13.81 53.55 73.56
N LEU A 24 12.57 53.94 73.84
CA LEU A 24 11.43 53.03 73.71
C LEU A 24 11.15 52.72 72.24
N TRP A 25 11.20 53.74 71.37
CA TRP A 25 11.10 53.57 69.92
C TRP A 25 12.23 52.73 69.34
N ASP A 26 13.48 52.97 69.76
CA ASP A 26 14.64 52.20 69.29
C ASP A 26 14.51 50.71 69.65
N ARG A 27 14.12 50.41 70.90
CA ARG A 27 13.84 49.04 71.34
C ARG A 27 12.69 48.40 70.56
N GLU A 28 11.59 49.12 70.37
CA GLU A 28 10.43 48.62 69.62
C GLU A 28 10.80 48.34 68.15
N SER A 29 11.62 49.20 67.53
CA SER A 29 12.09 49.01 66.16
C SER A 29 13.00 47.79 66.02
N LEU A 30 13.93 47.56 66.97
CA LEU A 30 14.83 46.42 66.96
C LEU A 30 14.08 45.10 67.16
N VAL A 31 13.07 45.10 68.05
CA VAL A 31 12.20 43.93 68.25
C VAL A 31 11.37 43.67 66.99
N SER A 32 10.77 44.70 66.39
CA SER A 32 10.00 44.57 65.15
C SER A 32 10.87 44.06 63.98
N MET A 33 12.10 44.57 63.83
CA MET A 33 13.03 44.08 62.82
C MET A 33 13.47 42.63 63.08
N GLY A 34 13.69 42.26 64.35
CA GLY A 34 14.03 40.88 64.74
C GLY A 34 12.89 39.90 64.46
N GLU A 35 11.67 40.23 64.85
CA GLU A 35 10.46 39.44 64.60
C GLU A 35 10.18 39.31 63.09
N ASN A 36 10.31 40.39 62.33
CA ASN A 36 10.15 40.36 60.88
C ASN A 36 11.24 39.51 60.19
N SER A 37 12.48 39.60 60.67
CA SER A 37 13.60 38.78 60.16
C SER A 37 13.37 37.30 60.47
N GLN A 38 12.93 36.96 61.68
CA GLN A 38 12.62 35.59 62.05
C GLN A 38 11.45 35.03 61.23
N ALA A 39 10.37 35.80 61.06
CA ALA A 39 9.26 35.43 60.20
C ALA A 39 9.70 35.22 58.75
N SER A 40 10.61 36.06 58.24
CA SER A 40 11.17 35.91 56.88
C SER A 40 12.04 34.66 56.74
N ILE A 41 12.84 34.32 57.76
CA ILE A 41 13.68 33.12 57.78
C ILE A 41 12.81 31.86 57.83
N GLU A 42 11.76 31.85 58.65
CA GLU A 42 10.81 30.74 58.70
C GLU A 42 10.06 30.56 57.37
N ALA A 43 9.65 31.66 56.73
CA ALA A 43 9.01 31.62 55.41
C ALA A 43 9.97 31.08 54.34
N LEU A 44 11.21 31.56 54.30
CA LEU A 44 12.26 31.05 53.39
C LEU A 44 12.58 29.58 53.66
N GLY A 45 12.61 29.17 54.93
CA GLY A 45 12.81 27.77 55.32
C GLY A 45 11.70 26.86 54.79
N ARG A 46 10.43 27.29 54.94
CA ARG A 46 9.28 26.56 54.37
C ARG A 46 9.33 26.48 52.85
N ILE A 47 9.67 27.58 52.18
CA ILE A 47 9.82 27.60 50.70
C ILE A 47 10.94 26.65 50.27
N ASN A 48 12.08 26.64 50.96
CA ASN A 48 13.20 25.77 50.62
C ASN A 48 12.85 24.28 50.85
N MET A 49 12.15 23.97 51.94
CA MET A 49 11.63 22.61 52.17
C MET A 49 10.67 22.17 51.06
N ALA A 50 9.70 23.02 50.69
CA ALA A 50 8.77 22.73 49.61
C ALA A 50 9.48 22.54 48.26
N LEU A 51 10.47 23.40 47.96
CA LEU A 51 11.25 23.30 46.72
C LEU A 51 12.08 22.01 46.68
N ASN A 52 12.63 21.58 47.82
CA ASN A 52 13.39 20.34 47.91
C ASN A 52 12.48 19.10 47.79
N GLU A 53 11.27 19.16 48.33
CA GLU A 53 10.25 18.13 48.16
C GLU A 53 9.81 18.01 46.69
N ASP A 54 9.53 19.15 46.05
CA ASP A 54 9.20 19.21 44.62
C ASP A 54 10.35 18.68 43.76
N LYS A 55 11.60 19.05 44.07
CA LYS A 55 12.78 18.52 43.40
C LYS A 55 12.86 16.99 43.52
N SER A 56 12.69 16.45 44.74
CA SER A 56 12.73 15.00 44.94
C SER A 56 11.60 14.29 44.20
N ARG A 57 10.40 14.89 44.14
CA ARG A 57 9.27 14.37 43.37
C ARG A 57 9.59 14.33 41.87
N LEU A 58 10.15 15.41 41.33
CA LEU A 58 10.54 15.49 39.92
C LEU A 58 11.64 14.49 39.58
N GLU A 59 12.65 14.32 40.45
CA GLU A 59 13.70 13.32 40.26
C GLU A 59 13.13 11.89 40.19
N LYS A 60 12.16 11.56 41.06
CA LYS A 60 11.45 10.26 41.00
C LYS A 60 10.64 10.10 39.72
N GLN A 61 9.98 11.16 39.25
CA GLN A 61 9.23 11.13 37.99
C GLN A 61 10.16 10.95 36.78
N ILE A 62 11.32 11.60 36.77
CA ILE A 62 12.33 11.43 35.73
C ILE A 62 12.84 9.99 35.71
N GLU A 63 13.14 9.41 36.87
CA GLU A 63 13.58 8.03 36.97
C GLU A 63 12.52 7.04 36.48
N GLU A 64 11.27 7.24 36.87
CA GLU A 64 10.15 6.41 36.41
C GLU A 64 9.97 6.51 34.89
N LEU A 65 10.00 7.73 34.33
CA LEU A 65 9.91 7.93 32.88
C LEU A 65 11.10 7.29 32.13
N ASN A 66 12.31 7.37 32.67
CA ASN A 66 13.48 6.72 32.07
C ASN A 66 13.33 5.20 32.06
N ASN A 67 12.80 4.61 33.13
CA ASN A 67 12.54 3.17 33.20
C ASN A 67 11.44 2.75 32.21
N GLN A 68 10.40 3.56 32.05
CA GLN A 68 9.37 3.34 31.04
C GLN A 68 9.92 3.44 29.61
N ILE A 69 10.77 4.42 29.33
CA ILE A 69 11.45 4.56 28.04
C ILE A 69 12.33 3.34 27.77
N LYS A 70 13.13 2.90 28.74
CA LYS A 70 13.98 1.72 28.61
C LYS A 70 13.16 0.46 28.29
N THR A 71 12.12 0.21 29.08
CA THR A 71 11.21 -0.94 28.87
C THR A 71 10.51 -0.85 27.51
N GLY A 72 10.12 0.36 27.09
CA GLY A 72 9.54 0.62 25.78
C GLY A 72 10.50 0.30 24.64
N ASN A 73 11.76 0.72 24.76
CA ASN A 73 12.79 0.44 23.76
C ASN A 73 13.11 -1.05 23.67
N GLU A 74 13.24 -1.76 24.79
CA GLU A 74 13.44 -3.21 24.82
C GLU A 74 12.30 -3.94 24.10
N LYS A 75 11.06 -3.50 24.30
CA LYS A 75 9.89 -4.05 23.61
C LYS A 75 9.88 -3.73 22.11
N ILE A 76 10.34 -2.55 21.71
CA ILE A 76 10.47 -2.19 20.28
C ILE A 76 11.49 -3.11 19.62
N GLU A 77 12.66 -3.30 20.22
CA GLU A 77 13.70 -4.19 19.71
C GLU A 77 13.20 -5.64 19.58
N GLU A 78 12.48 -6.14 20.58
CA GLU A 78 11.87 -7.47 20.53
C GLU A 78 10.87 -7.61 19.36
N LEU A 79 10.03 -6.58 19.15
CA LEU A 79 9.05 -6.58 18.07
C LEU A 79 9.73 -6.48 16.69
N GLU A 80 10.80 -5.69 16.56
CA GLU A 80 11.58 -5.59 15.32
C GLU A 80 12.18 -6.94 14.94
N ILE A 81 12.78 -7.66 15.90
CA ILE A 81 13.30 -9.02 15.69
C ILE A 81 12.20 -9.98 15.27
N GLN A 82 11.02 -9.92 15.91
CA GLN A 82 9.88 -10.76 15.54
C GLN A 82 9.38 -10.47 14.12
N ILE A 83 9.30 -9.19 13.73
CA ILE A 83 8.90 -8.78 12.38
C ILE A 83 9.89 -9.32 11.34
N GLU A 84 11.19 -9.17 11.58
CA GLU A 84 12.22 -9.69 10.67
C GLU A 84 12.13 -11.21 10.53
N SER A 85 11.96 -11.93 11.64
CA SER A 85 11.77 -13.39 11.63
C SER A 85 10.54 -13.81 10.83
N LEU A 86 9.40 -13.13 11.02
CA LEU A 86 8.16 -13.43 10.30
C LEU A 86 8.26 -13.11 8.81
N GLN A 87 8.95 -12.03 8.44
CA GLN A 87 9.20 -11.67 7.05
C GLN A 87 10.07 -12.73 6.35
N ASN A 88 11.10 -13.21 7.03
CA ASN A 88 11.94 -14.29 6.49
C ASN A 88 11.15 -15.59 6.31
N GLU A 89 10.34 -15.98 7.29
CA GLU A 89 9.48 -17.17 7.18
C GLU A 89 8.46 -17.04 6.04
N LEU A 90 7.88 -15.86 5.85
CA LEU A 90 6.95 -15.59 4.75
C LEU A 90 7.65 -15.71 3.39
N ASN A 91 8.86 -15.16 3.26
CA ASN A 91 9.63 -15.25 2.02
C ASN A 91 10.01 -16.69 1.68
N ASP A 92 10.44 -17.47 2.68
CA ASP A 92 10.73 -18.90 2.50
C ASP A 92 9.50 -19.68 2.04
N LYS A 93 8.32 -19.40 2.62
CA LYS A 93 7.05 -19.99 2.21
C LYS A 93 6.67 -19.60 0.78
N LEU A 94 6.80 -18.33 0.41
CA LEU A 94 6.53 -17.86 -0.95
C LEU A 94 7.45 -18.55 -1.96
N ARG A 95 8.77 -18.61 -1.67
CA ARG A 95 9.73 -19.31 -2.51
C ARG A 95 9.38 -20.79 -2.66
N PHE A 96 8.99 -21.44 -1.57
CA PHE A 96 8.56 -22.84 -1.60
C PHE A 96 7.32 -23.02 -2.49
N ILE A 97 6.32 -22.14 -2.38
CA ILE A 97 5.14 -22.15 -3.24
C ILE A 97 5.53 -21.95 -4.71
N THR A 98 6.40 -21.00 -5.04
CA THR A 98 6.87 -20.78 -6.42
C THR A 98 7.56 -22.02 -6.98
N VAL A 99 8.42 -22.67 -6.20
CA VAL A 99 9.07 -23.93 -6.60
C VAL A 99 8.04 -25.02 -6.83
N LEU A 100 7.05 -25.18 -5.94
CA LEU A 100 5.97 -26.16 -6.13
C LEU A 100 5.14 -25.86 -7.38
N LYS A 101 4.78 -24.60 -7.61
CA LYS A 101 4.06 -24.17 -8.82
C LYS A 101 4.84 -24.50 -10.09
N SER A 102 6.17 -24.33 -10.09
CA SER A 102 7.02 -24.70 -11.24
C SER A 102 7.09 -26.20 -11.52
N GLN A 103 6.85 -27.04 -10.50
CA GLN A 103 6.84 -28.50 -10.63
C GLN A 103 5.46 -29.08 -10.97
N ILE A 104 4.42 -28.24 -11.04
CA ILE A 104 3.09 -28.69 -11.47
C ILE A 104 3.15 -29.16 -12.91
N ASN A 105 2.50 -30.30 -13.16
CA ASN A 105 2.29 -30.77 -14.51
C ASN A 105 1.44 -29.74 -15.28
N GLN A 106 2.03 -29.16 -16.32
CA GLN A 106 1.42 -28.11 -17.14
C GLN A 106 0.40 -28.66 -18.14
N THR A 107 0.44 -29.97 -18.44
CA THR A 107 -0.41 -30.62 -19.45
C THR A 107 -1.92 -30.40 -19.23
N PRO A 108 -2.49 -30.52 -18.02
CA PRO A 108 -3.92 -30.28 -17.80
C PRO A 108 -4.35 -28.86 -18.14
N ILE A 109 -3.49 -27.87 -17.88
CA ILE A 109 -3.76 -26.46 -18.15
C ILE A 109 -3.70 -26.21 -19.67
N GLN A 110 -2.67 -26.73 -20.35
CA GLN A 110 -2.55 -26.67 -21.81
C GLN A 110 -3.79 -27.29 -22.48
N ASN A 111 -4.20 -28.48 -22.05
CA ASN A 111 -5.38 -29.15 -22.59
C ASN A 111 -6.65 -28.34 -22.34
N ALA A 112 -6.83 -27.78 -21.14
CA ALA A 112 -7.99 -26.95 -20.83
C ALA A 112 -8.05 -25.67 -21.70
N THR A 113 -6.91 -25.05 -21.99
CA THR A 113 -6.85 -23.88 -22.89
C THR A 113 -7.16 -24.26 -24.33
N MET A 114 -6.60 -25.39 -24.81
CA MET A 114 -6.87 -25.88 -26.16
C MET A 114 -8.33 -26.30 -26.35
N GLU A 115 -8.91 -27.00 -25.38
CA GLU A 115 -10.33 -27.33 -25.36
C GLU A 115 -11.19 -26.07 -25.41
N TRP A 116 -10.83 -25.03 -24.65
CA TRP A 116 -11.55 -23.77 -24.67
C TRP A 116 -11.51 -23.12 -26.07
N ILE A 117 -10.32 -23.00 -26.68
CA ILE A 117 -10.16 -22.43 -28.02
C ILE A 117 -10.95 -23.24 -29.06
N HIS A 118 -10.87 -24.57 -28.99
CA HIS A 118 -11.59 -25.46 -29.89
C HIS A 118 -13.10 -25.30 -29.77
N ASN A 119 -13.65 -25.25 -28.55
CA ASN A 119 -15.08 -25.04 -28.34
C ASN A 119 -15.54 -23.67 -28.85
N VAL A 120 -14.72 -22.62 -28.71
CA VAL A 120 -15.03 -21.30 -29.30
C VAL A 120 -15.00 -21.37 -30.83
N ALA A 121 -14.04 -22.07 -31.42
CA ALA A 121 -13.94 -22.24 -32.87
C ALA A 121 -15.12 -23.04 -33.46
N GLU A 122 -15.59 -24.08 -32.77
CA GLU A 122 -16.76 -24.88 -33.16
C GLU A 122 -18.11 -24.22 -32.80
N LYS A 123 -18.08 -23.03 -32.20
CA LYS A 123 -19.25 -22.29 -31.72
C LYS A 123 -20.04 -23.00 -30.61
N ASP A 124 -19.41 -23.91 -29.87
CA ASP A 124 -19.93 -24.49 -28.63
C ASP A 124 -19.63 -23.58 -27.43
N TYR A 125 -20.24 -22.40 -27.46
CA TYR A 125 -20.07 -21.40 -26.41
C TYR A 125 -20.51 -21.84 -25.02
N PRO A 126 -21.59 -22.61 -24.84
CA PRO A 126 -21.97 -23.12 -23.52
C PRO A 126 -20.85 -23.94 -22.87
N VAL A 127 -20.21 -24.84 -23.62
CA VAL A 127 -19.13 -25.67 -23.08
C VAL A 127 -17.88 -24.83 -22.80
N ALA A 128 -17.52 -23.91 -23.70
CA ALA A 128 -16.41 -22.98 -23.48
C ALA A 128 -16.62 -22.10 -22.23
N PHE A 129 -17.84 -21.58 -22.03
CA PHE A 129 -18.17 -20.74 -20.89
C PHE A 129 -18.15 -21.52 -19.57
N LEU A 130 -18.58 -22.80 -19.57
CA LEU A 130 -18.56 -23.65 -18.37
C LEU A 130 -17.15 -24.00 -17.88
N LYS A 131 -16.12 -23.88 -18.71
CA LYS A 131 -14.70 -23.99 -18.29
C LYS A 131 -14.21 -22.80 -17.48
N SER A 132 -15.03 -21.75 -17.40
CA SER A 132 -14.74 -20.53 -16.63
C SER A 132 -15.45 -20.56 -15.27
N GLU A 133 -14.86 -19.90 -14.29
CA GLU A 133 -15.49 -19.74 -12.97
C GLU A 133 -16.71 -18.80 -13.05
N SER A 134 -17.64 -18.90 -12.09
CA SER A 134 -18.87 -18.11 -12.06
C SER A 134 -18.65 -16.58 -12.02
N ASN A 135 -17.48 -16.14 -11.58
CA ASN A 135 -17.04 -14.74 -11.51
C ASN A 135 -15.96 -14.39 -12.56
N CYS A 136 -15.82 -15.21 -13.60
CA CYS A 136 -14.79 -15.00 -14.63
C CYS A 136 -14.92 -13.62 -15.30
N ARG A 137 -13.77 -12.97 -15.48
CA ARG A 137 -13.67 -11.65 -16.14
C ARG A 137 -13.09 -11.80 -17.54
N PHE A 138 -13.90 -11.51 -18.54
CA PHE A 138 -13.49 -11.43 -19.93
C PHE A 138 -13.22 -9.95 -20.26
N TRP A 139 -11.97 -9.61 -20.55
CA TRP A 139 -11.50 -8.22 -20.76
C TRP A 139 -11.99 -7.28 -19.65
N ASP A 140 -11.71 -7.67 -18.39
CA ASP A 140 -12.07 -7.00 -17.14
C ASP A 140 -13.57 -6.84 -16.85
N LYS A 141 -14.44 -7.31 -17.75
CA LYS A 141 -15.90 -7.23 -17.64
C LYS A 141 -16.47 -8.61 -17.26
N ALA A 142 -17.50 -8.62 -16.43
CA ALA A 142 -18.24 -9.84 -16.12
C ALA A 142 -19.23 -10.12 -17.26
N TRP A 143 -19.01 -11.21 -18.00
CA TRP A 143 -19.87 -11.58 -19.12
C TRP A 143 -20.87 -12.64 -18.71
N SER A 144 -22.08 -12.55 -19.25
CA SER A 144 -23.06 -13.63 -19.20
C SER A 144 -22.85 -14.54 -20.41
N LEU A 145 -23.35 -15.78 -20.35
CA LEU A 145 -23.30 -16.70 -21.50
C LEU A 145 -23.82 -16.07 -22.79
N LYS A 146 -24.88 -15.27 -22.69
CA LYS A 146 -25.46 -14.54 -23.84
C LYS A 146 -24.50 -13.47 -24.39
N MET A 147 -23.90 -12.66 -23.52
CA MET A 147 -22.92 -11.65 -23.97
C MET A 147 -21.70 -12.30 -24.61
N PHE A 148 -21.26 -13.44 -24.06
CA PHE A 148 -20.17 -14.23 -24.60
C PHE A 148 -20.51 -14.78 -25.99
N SER A 149 -21.64 -15.46 -26.16
CA SER A 149 -22.06 -16.00 -27.46
C SER A 149 -22.28 -14.89 -28.50
N ASP A 150 -22.99 -13.83 -28.12
CA ASP A 150 -23.31 -12.71 -29.03
C ASP A 150 -22.01 -12.02 -29.50
N PHE A 151 -20.99 -11.95 -28.64
CA PHE A 151 -19.69 -11.40 -29.01
C PHE A 151 -18.97 -12.29 -30.04
N PHE A 152 -18.79 -13.58 -29.77
CA PHE A 152 -18.06 -14.45 -30.70
C PHE A 152 -18.81 -14.64 -32.02
N ASP A 153 -20.13 -14.81 -32.00
CA ASP A 153 -20.93 -14.94 -33.24
C ASP A 153 -20.93 -13.66 -34.08
N GLY A 154 -20.93 -12.49 -33.44
CA GLY A 154 -20.98 -11.20 -34.13
C GLY A 154 -19.62 -10.77 -34.67
N ASN A 155 -18.52 -11.13 -34.01
CA ASN A 155 -17.21 -10.53 -34.24
C ASN A 155 -16.16 -11.50 -34.81
N VAL A 156 -16.25 -12.81 -34.54
CA VAL A 156 -15.22 -13.79 -34.88
C VAL A 156 -15.74 -14.74 -35.95
N ALA A 157 -15.09 -14.75 -37.12
CA ALA A 157 -15.36 -15.68 -38.20
C ALA A 157 -14.65 -17.01 -37.96
N SER A 158 -13.37 -16.97 -37.57
CA SER A 158 -12.58 -18.15 -37.20
C SER A 158 -11.54 -17.79 -36.14
N ILE A 159 -11.19 -18.76 -35.29
CA ILE A 159 -10.11 -18.64 -34.30
C ILE A 159 -9.32 -19.94 -34.28
N GLU A 160 -8.02 -19.86 -34.52
CA GLU A 160 -7.14 -21.02 -34.54
C GLU A 160 -5.86 -20.75 -33.75
N PRO A 161 -5.35 -21.72 -32.96
CA PRO A 161 -4.08 -21.56 -32.28
C PRO A 161 -2.92 -21.56 -33.29
N VAL A 162 -1.91 -20.71 -33.05
CA VAL A 162 -0.70 -20.69 -33.86
C VAL A 162 0.20 -21.85 -33.43
N TYR A 163 0.58 -22.68 -34.40
CA TYR A 163 1.48 -23.82 -34.18
C TYR A 163 2.88 -23.48 -34.66
N GLU A 164 3.88 -23.84 -33.88
CA GLU A 164 5.29 -23.66 -34.21
C GLU A 164 5.97 -25.04 -34.31
N GLY A 165 6.83 -25.23 -35.33
CA GLY A 165 7.56 -26.48 -35.59
C GLY A 165 7.16 -27.19 -36.90
N GLU A 166 8.14 -27.53 -37.73
CA GLU A 166 7.95 -28.18 -39.03
C GLU A 166 7.52 -29.66 -38.95
N GLU A 167 7.88 -30.36 -37.86
CA GLU A 167 7.68 -31.83 -37.73
C GLU A 167 6.64 -32.24 -36.66
N GLN A 168 6.44 -31.45 -35.60
CA GLN A 168 5.40 -31.64 -34.58
C GLN A 168 4.77 -30.29 -34.25
N LYS A 169 3.56 -30.06 -34.74
CA LYS A 169 2.78 -28.84 -34.48
C LYS A 169 2.44 -28.75 -33.00
N GLN A 170 3.24 -28.03 -32.21
CA GLN A 170 2.91 -27.71 -30.83
C GLN A 170 2.36 -26.27 -30.78
N PRO A 171 1.25 -26.03 -30.08
CA PRO A 171 0.73 -24.68 -29.94
C PRO A 171 1.71 -23.83 -29.12
N VAL A 172 1.91 -22.57 -29.52
CA VAL A 172 2.76 -21.63 -28.76
C VAL A 172 2.02 -21.21 -27.49
N ILE A 173 2.24 -21.96 -26.42
CA ILE A 173 1.63 -21.76 -25.09
C ILE A 173 2.73 -21.57 -24.05
N GLU A 174 2.79 -20.39 -23.44
CA GLU A 174 3.67 -20.11 -22.30
C GLU A 174 2.86 -20.17 -21.01
N ILE A 175 3.29 -21.00 -20.06
CA ILE A 175 2.64 -21.15 -18.75
C ILE A 175 3.57 -20.62 -17.67
N ASN A 176 3.18 -19.51 -17.07
CA ASN A 176 3.92 -18.84 -16.02
C ASN A 176 3.15 -18.92 -14.70
N PRO A 177 3.77 -19.42 -13.62
CA PRO A 177 3.13 -19.36 -12.31
C PRO A 177 2.98 -17.90 -11.88
N SER A 178 1.80 -17.53 -11.38
CA SER A 178 1.59 -16.19 -10.84
C SER A 178 2.34 -16.03 -9.51
N ASP A 179 2.84 -14.82 -9.25
CA ASP A 179 3.49 -14.44 -7.98
C ASP A 179 2.48 -14.30 -6.81
N THR A 180 1.19 -14.51 -7.07
CA THR A 180 0.15 -14.48 -6.05
C THR A 180 0.23 -15.71 -5.13
N PRO A 181 -0.15 -15.58 -3.85
CA PRO A 181 -0.15 -16.70 -2.90
C PRO A 181 -1.19 -17.78 -3.25
N ASP A 182 -2.19 -17.42 -4.07
CA ASP A 182 -3.21 -18.33 -4.58
C ASP A 182 -2.63 -19.25 -5.66
N TRP A 183 -3.27 -20.41 -5.90
CA TRP A 183 -2.88 -21.36 -6.95
C TRP A 183 -3.27 -20.85 -8.34
N GLU A 184 -2.76 -19.68 -8.71
CA GLU A 184 -2.99 -19.04 -9.99
C GLU A 184 -1.86 -19.31 -10.96
N MET A 185 -2.24 -19.67 -12.19
CA MET A 185 -1.34 -19.90 -13.32
C MET A 185 -1.76 -18.96 -14.45
N GLN A 186 -0.78 -18.25 -15.01
CA GLN A 186 -0.95 -17.45 -16.20
C GLN A 186 -0.59 -18.29 -17.42
N VAL A 187 -1.43 -18.23 -18.45
CA VAL A 187 -1.22 -18.93 -19.71
C VAL A 187 -1.32 -17.92 -20.84
N LEU A 188 -0.27 -17.79 -21.64
CA LEU A 188 -0.24 -16.96 -22.83
C LEU A 188 -0.34 -17.88 -24.05
N VAL A 189 -1.34 -17.67 -24.89
CA VAL A 189 -1.54 -18.45 -26.12
C VAL A 189 -1.60 -17.53 -27.32
N ARG A 190 -0.81 -17.85 -28.35
CA ARG A 190 -0.91 -17.20 -29.66
C ARG A 190 -2.05 -17.81 -30.47
N VAL A 191 -2.98 -16.97 -30.90
CA VAL A 191 -4.12 -17.37 -31.74
C VAL A 191 -4.21 -16.47 -32.97
N ASN A 192 -4.54 -17.05 -34.11
CA ASN A 192 -4.92 -16.32 -35.31
C ASN A 192 -6.44 -16.14 -35.30
N VAL A 193 -6.91 -14.90 -35.43
CA VAL A 193 -8.33 -14.55 -35.42
C VAL A 193 -8.70 -13.90 -36.74
N GLU A 194 -9.68 -14.48 -37.42
CA GLU A 194 -10.36 -13.82 -38.53
C GLU A 194 -11.63 -13.17 -38.01
N LEU A 195 -11.74 -11.87 -38.18
CA LEU A 195 -12.88 -11.07 -37.75
C LEU A 195 -13.90 -10.92 -38.89
N THR A 196 -15.16 -10.71 -38.53
CA THR A 196 -16.23 -10.37 -39.47
C THR A 196 -16.10 -8.91 -39.96
N GLU A 197 -16.70 -8.58 -41.11
CA GLU A 197 -16.58 -7.24 -41.72
C GLU A 197 -17.02 -6.07 -40.82
N ASN A 198 -17.88 -6.33 -39.82
CA ASN A 198 -18.39 -5.33 -38.87
C ASN A 198 -17.95 -5.61 -37.42
N ALA A 199 -16.83 -6.33 -37.24
CA ALA A 199 -16.36 -6.72 -35.92
C ALA A 199 -15.87 -5.54 -35.07
N ASN A 200 -16.23 -5.58 -33.79
CA ASN A 200 -15.67 -4.75 -32.74
C ASN A 200 -14.23 -5.21 -32.42
N GLN A 201 -13.26 -4.38 -32.76
CA GLN A 201 -11.83 -4.63 -32.51
C GLN A 201 -11.35 -4.20 -31.12
N GLU A 202 -12.24 -3.85 -30.19
CA GLU A 202 -11.90 -3.46 -28.80
C GLU A 202 -11.11 -4.56 -28.06
N TYR A 203 -11.38 -5.82 -28.39
CA TYR A 203 -10.85 -6.98 -27.64
C TYR A 203 -9.94 -7.89 -28.47
N LEU A 204 -10.21 -8.05 -29.76
CA LEU A 204 -9.45 -8.90 -30.69
C LEU A 204 -9.15 -8.10 -31.95
N LYS A 205 -7.94 -8.25 -32.48
CA LYS A 205 -7.51 -7.64 -33.75
C LYS A 205 -7.54 -8.69 -34.87
N GLN A 206 -7.64 -8.27 -36.12
CA GLN A 206 -7.49 -9.17 -37.26
C GLN A 206 -6.07 -9.76 -37.27
N GLY A 207 -5.93 -11.07 -37.46
CA GLY A 207 -4.64 -11.76 -37.52
C GLY A 207 -4.19 -12.31 -36.16
N GLN A 208 -2.89 -12.22 -35.87
CA GLN A 208 -2.32 -12.80 -34.66
C GLN A 208 -2.65 -11.98 -33.40
N ASN A 209 -3.12 -12.67 -32.37
CA ASN A 209 -3.41 -12.12 -31.04
C ASN A 209 -2.76 -13.01 -29.97
N VAL A 210 -2.37 -12.40 -28.86
CA VAL A 210 -1.92 -13.14 -27.67
C VAL A 210 -3.00 -13.07 -26.62
N LEU A 211 -3.62 -14.21 -26.35
CA LEU A 211 -4.59 -14.37 -25.28
C LEU A 211 -3.88 -14.73 -23.98
N ARG A 212 -4.14 -13.94 -22.95
CA ARG A 212 -3.75 -14.21 -21.57
C ARG A 212 -4.93 -14.77 -20.80
N PHE A 213 -4.80 -16.02 -20.38
CA PHE A 213 -5.70 -16.69 -19.47
C PHE A 213 -5.11 -16.71 -18.06
N LEU A 214 -5.94 -16.48 -17.07
CA LEU A 214 -5.63 -16.76 -15.67
C LEU A 214 -6.45 -17.98 -15.25
N TYR A 215 -5.76 -18.98 -14.71
CA TYR A 215 -6.36 -20.21 -14.22
C TYR A 215 -6.21 -20.30 -12.71
N THR A 216 -7.24 -20.80 -12.05
CA THR A 216 -7.17 -21.22 -10.64
C THR A 216 -7.54 -22.70 -10.52
N TYR A 217 -6.88 -23.40 -9.61
CA TYR A 217 -7.22 -24.80 -9.36
C TYR A 217 -8.37 -24.89 -8.35
N ASN A 218 -9.52 -25.42 -8.78
CA ASN A 218 -10.68 -25.58 -7.93
C ASN A 218 -10.70 -26.98 -7.31
N THR A 219 -10.44 -27.04 -6.01
CA THR A 219 -10.40 -28.29 -5.23
C THR A 219 -11.73 -29.02 -5.13
N ARG A 220 -12.87 -28.37 -5.41
CA ARG A 220 -14.20 -29.01 -5.35
C ARG A 220 -14.50 -29.84 -6.58
N VAL A 221 -14.03 -29.37 -7.74
CA VAL A 221 -14.26 -30.03 -9.05
C VAL A 221 -13.01 -30.74 -9.56
N ASP A 222 -11.88 -30.63 -8.86
CA ASP A 222 -10.59 -31.23 -9.22
C ASP A 222 -10.15 -30.82 -10.64
N GLN A 223 -10.38 -29.56 -11.00
CA GLN A 223 -10.13 -29.02 -12.33
C GLN A 223 -9.61 -27.59 -12.27
N TRP A 224 -8.80 -27.23 -13.28
CA TRP A 224 -8.37 -25.86 -13.52
C TRP A 224 -9.50 -25.09 -14.21
N LEU A 225 -9.88 -23.96 -13.62
CA LEU A 225 -10.94 -23.09 -14.13
C LEU A 225 -10.36 -21.75 -14.54
N ILE A 226 -10.90 -21.17 -15.61
CA ILE A 226 -10.51 -19.85 -16.09
C ILE A 226 -11.15 -18.78 -15.20
N THR A 227 -10.33 -17.93 -14.60
CA THR A 227 -10.78 -16.78 -13.80
C THR A 227 -10.77 -15.49 -14.61
N SER A 228 -9.92 -15.38 -15.62
CA SER A 228 -9.91 -14.25 -16.53
C SER A 228 -9.34 -14.57 -17.90
N VAL A 229 -9.85 -13.88 -18.92
CA VAL A 229 -9.32 -13.88 -20.29
C VAL A 229 -9.12 -12.43 -20.73
N SER A 230 -7.98 -12.14 -21.34
CA SER A 230 -7.63 -10.81 -21.83
C SER A 230 -6.66 -10.91 -23.00
N THR A 231 -6.54 -9.86 -23.80
CA THR A 231 -5.53 -9.77 -24.86
C THR A 231 -4.31 -8.99 -24.38
N VAL A 232 -3.13 -9.46 -24.75
CA VAL A 232 -1.87 -8.73 -24.59
C VAL A 232 -1.52 -8.13 -25.94
N GLU A 233 -1.26 -6.82 -25.98
CA GLU A 233 -0.79 -6.17 -27.19
C GLU A 233 0.57 -6.76 -27.56
N THR A 234 0.64 -7.36 -28.74
CA THR A 234 1.90 -7.70 -29.39
C THR A 234 2.30 -6.51 -30.25
N GLU A 235 3.56 -6.08 -30.14
CA GLU A 235 4.13 -5.17 -31.12
C GLU A 235 3.99 -5.82 -32.52
N PRO A 236 3.58 -5.08 -33.55
CA PRO A 236 3.41 -5.63 -34.88
C PRO A 236 4.77 -6.15 -35.38
N ASP A 237 4.82 -7.42 -35.79
CA ASP A 237 5.97 -8.00 -36.48
C ASP A 237 6.27 -7.16 -37.74
N GLU A 238 7.45 -6.52 -37.78
CA GLU A 238 7.98 -5.77 -38.92
C GLU A 238 8.45 -6.69 -40.05
N THR A 239 7.62 -7.65 -40.48
CA THR A 239 7.93 -8.49 -41.63
C THR A 239 6.70 -8.71 -42.47
N GLU A 240 6.24 -7.66 -43.16
CA GLU A 240 5.57 -7.76 -44.46
C GLU A 240 5.36 -6.36 -45.06
N THR A 241 6.44 -5.76 -45.56
CA THR A 241 6.32 -4.71 -46.58
C THR A 241 7.61 -4.65 -47.37
N ASN A 242 7.68 -5.42 -48.48
CA ASN A 242 8.37 -5.02 -49.71
C ASN A 242 8.12 -6.07 -50.81
N GLY A 243 7.23 -5.72 -51.72
CA GLY A 243 6.89 -6.48 -52.92
C GLY A 243 5.66 -5.83 -53.57
N ALA A 244 5.82 -4.60 -54.06
CA ALA A 244 6.01 -4.33 -55.48
C ALA A 244 4.73 -4.53 -56.29
N GLU A 245 4.02 -3.43 -56.57
CA GLU A 245 3.30 -3.27 -57.83
C GLU A 245 3.15 -1.78 -58.14
N GLU A 246 4.03 -1.30 -59.03
CA GLU A 246 3.93 0.00 -59.69
C GLU A 246 2.71 -0.01 -60.62
N THR A 247 1.85 0.98 -60.42
CA THR A 247 0.77 1.39 -61.32
C THR A 247 1.32 1.97 -62.63
N GLU A 248 0.89 1.45 -63.78
CA GLU A 248 0.75 2.26 -65.01
C GLU A 248 -0.56 1.96 -65.77
N THR A 249 -1.50 2.86 -65.50
CA THR A 249 -2.62 3.41 -66.27
C THR A 249 -2.91 2.96 -67.71
N GLU A 250 -4.16 2.52 -67.84
CA GLU A 250 -5.05 2.45 -68.99
C GLU A 250 -5.17 3.80 -69.75
N GLY A 251 -4.90 3.80 -71.05
CA GLY A 251 -5.05 4.93 -71.96
C GLY A 251 -6.16 4.71 -72.98
N THR A 252 -7.30 5.36 -72.74
CA THR A 252 -8.52 5.37 -73.56
C THR A 252 -8.30 5.94 -74.96
N GLN A 253 -8.79 5.21 -75.97
CA GLN A 253 -8.81 5.59 -77.38
C GLN A 253 -10.20 6.17 -77.74
N PRO A 254 -10.31 7.33 -78.42
CA PRO A 254 -11.53 7.70 -79.12
C PRO A 254 -11.37 7.58 -80.65
N SER A 255 -12.39 6.96 -81.24
CA SER A 255 -12.62 6.83 -82.68
C SER A 255 -13.21 8.13 -83.25
N ALA A 256 -12.61 8.66 -84.32
CA ALA A 256 -13.29 9.43 -85.37
C ALA A 256 -12.38 9.65 -86.59
N GLY A 257 -12.85 9.25 -87.78
CA GLY A 257 -12.51 9.90 -89.04
C GLY A 257 -11.83 9.04 -90.11
N GLN A 258 -12.60 8.27 -90.87
CA GLN A 258 -12.77 8.40 -92.35
C GLN A 258 -13.77 7.39 -92.88
#